data_AF-A0A4R9WVB0-F1
#
_entry.id   AF-A0A4R9WVB0-F1
#
_cell.length_a   1.000
_cell.length_b   1.000
_cell.length_c   1.000
_cell.angle_alpha   90.00
_cell.angle_beta   90.00
_cell.angle_gamma   90.00
#
_symmetry.space_group_name_H-M   'P 1'
#
loop_
_entity.id
_entity.type
_entity.pdbx_description
1 polymer ?
#
loop_
_entity_poly.entity_id
_entity_poly.type
_entity_poly.pdbx_seq_one_letter_code
_entity_poly.pdbx_strand_id
1 'polypeptide(L)' 'MNLALPPNIDLAALYRDSGIGEVLAELDRDLVGLAPVKTRIREIAAHLLVERARESLGLASGAPTLH' A
#
# COMPACT_ATOMS: atom_id res chain seq x y z
N MET A 1 18.30 4.22 -29.81
CA MET A 1 18.35 4.48 -28.36
C MET A 1 17.02 3.99 -27.79
N ASN A 2 16.98 2.80 -27.19
CA ASN A 2 15.76 2.21 -26.66
C ASN A 2 15.51 2.80 -25.26
N LEU A 3 14.62 3.80 -25.16
CA LEU A 3 14.15 4.29 -23.87
C LEU A 3 13.14 3.27 -23.34
N ALA A 4 13.62 2.28 -22.57
CA ALA A 4 12.72 1.43 -21.82
C ALA A 4 11.88 2.33 -20.89
N LEU A 5 10.56 2.29 -21.04
CA LEU A 5 9.64 3.00 -20.14
C LEU A 5 9.92 2.54 -18.70
N PRO A 6 9.92 3.45 -17.72
CA PRO A 6 10.09 3.06 -16.33
C PRO A 6 9.01 2.04 -15.95
N PRO A 7 9.34 1.04 -15.13
CA PRO A 7 8.37 0.04 -14.72
C PRO A 7 7.22 0.75 -13.96
N ASN A 8 5.99 0.49 -14.38
CA ASN A 8 4.78 1.06 -13.80
C ASN A 8 4.00 -0.02 -13.05
N ILE A 9 3.21 0.42 -12.06
CA ILE A 9 2.35 -0.44 -11.26
C ILE A 9 0.99 0.23 -11.06
N ASP A 10 -0.08 -0.55 -11.17
CA ASP A 10 -1.43 -0.11 -10.87
C ASP A 10 -1.74 -0.38 -9.39
N LEU A 11 -1.73 0.67 -8.56
CA LEU A 11 -2.04 0.57 -7.14
C LEU A 11 -3.50 0.17 -6.87
N ALA A 12 -4.44 0.52 -7.75
CA ALA A 12 -5.83 0.15 -7.59
C ALA A 12 -6.02 -1.34 -7.87
N ALA A 13 -5.33 -1.90 -8.85
CA ALA A 13 -5.27 -3.35 -9.07
C ALA A 13 -4.63 -4.06 -7.87
N LEU A 14 -3.47 -3.59 -7.41
CA LEU A 14 -2.79 -4.17 -6.25
C LEU A 14 -3.68 -4.15 -4.99
N TYR A 15 -4.40 -3.06 -4.75
CA TYR A 15 -5.35 -2.96 -3.65
C TYR A 15 -6.48 -3.98 -3.75
N ARG A 16 -7.09 -4.15 -4.94
CA ARG A 16 -8.14 -5.16 -5.16
C ARG A 16 -7.61 -6.57 -4.94
N ASP A 17 -6.46 -6.89 -5.51
CA ASP A 17 -5.87 -8.23 -5.47
C ASP A 17 -5.34 -8.59 -4.07
N SER A 18 -5.02 -7.59 -3.25
CA SER A 18 -4.53 -7.79 -1.87
C SER A 18 -5.60 -8.20 -0.86
N GLY A 19 -6.89 -8.04 -1.18
CA GLY A 19 -8.00 -8.25 -0.22
C GLY A 19 -8.10 -7.20 0.90
N ILE A 20 -7.20 -6.20 0.95
CA ILE A 20 -7.21 -5.13 1.97
C ILE A 20 -8.57 -4.43 2.05
N GLY A 21 -9.22 -4.20 0.90
CA GLY A 21 -10.52 -3.54 0.86
C GLY A 21 -11.63 -4.32 1.56
N GLU A 22 -11.60 -5.64 1.51
CA GLU A 22 -12.59 -6.48 2.20
C GLU A 22 -12.41 -6.39 3.71
N VAL A 23 -11.15 -6.47 4.18
CA VAL A 23 -10.80 -6.35 5.60
C VAL A 23 -11.17 -4.97 6.15
N LEU A 24 -10.88 -3.90 5.40
CA LEU A 24 -11.26 -2.54 5.80
C LEU A 24 -12.78 -2.32 5.81
N ALA A 25 -13.51 -3.01 4.94
CA ALA A 25 -14.97 -2.97 4.94
C ALA A 25 -15.57 -3.76 6.11
N GLU A 26 -15.01 -4.92 6.44
CA GLU A 26 -15.36 -5.68 7.64
C GLU A 26 -15.13 -4.87 8.92
N LEU A 27 -13.96 -4.26 9.05
CA LEU A 27 -13.64 -3.35 10.15
C LEU A 27 -14.67 -2.20 10.27
N ASP A 28 -15.13 -1.67 9.14
CA ASP A 28 -16.10 -0.58 9.15
C ASP A 28 -17.48 -1.03 9.63
N ARG A 29 -17.90 -2.23 9.24
CA ARG A 29 -19.17 -2.84 9.66
C ARG A 29 -19.18 -3.24 11.14
N ASP A 30 -18.09 -3.83 11.61
CA ASP A 30 -18.05 -4.47 12.92
C ASP A 30 -17.77 -3.49 14.06
N LEU A 31 -17.08 -2.38 13.77
CA LEU A 31 -16.80 -1.34 14.75
C LEU A 31 -17.70 -0.13 14.57
N VAL A 32 -18.45 0.24 15.62
CA VAL A 32 -19.26 1.45 15.62
C VAL A 32 -18.43 2.66 16.05
N GLY A 33 -18.54 3.76 15.30
CA GLY A 33 -17.78 4.98 15.59
C GLY A 33 -16.29 4.83 15.28
N LEU A 34 -15.44 5.37 16.15
CA LEU A 34 -13.97 5.32 16.02
C LEU A 34 -13.43 5.88 14.69
N ALA A 35 -14.12 6.86 14.11
CA ALA A 35 -13.72 7.51 12.86
C ALA A 35 -12.20 7.86 12.79
N PRO A 36 -11.59 8.53 13.79
CA PRO A 36 -10.16 8.83 13.73
C PRO A 36 -9.28 7.58 13.69
N VAL A 37 -9.68 6.50 14.39
CA VAL A 37 -8.93 5.23 14.41
C VAL A 37 -9.06 4.51 13.07
N LYS A 38 -10.28 4.41 12.53
CA LYS A 38 -10.53 3.79 11.22
C LYS A 38 -9.80 4.52 10.10
N THR A 39 -9.75 5.85 10.15
CA THR A 39 -8.95 6.65 9.21
C THR A 39 -7.47 6.31 9.33
N ARG A 40 -6.93 6.26 10.55
CA ARG A 40 -5.53 5.92 10.76
C ARG A 40 -5.17 4.52 10.24
N ILE A 41 -6.07 3.55 10.39
CA ILE A 41 -5.87 2.20 9.86
C ILE A 41 -5.82 2.21 8.31
N ARG A 42 -6.71 2.97 7.65
CA ARG A 42 -6.68 3.11 6.18
C ARG A 42 -5.38 3.76 5.69
N GLU A 43 -4.89 4.77 6.39
CA GLU A 43 -3.62 5.42 6.08
C GLU A 43 -2.44 4.44 6.18
N ILE A 44 -2.38 3.65 7.25
CA ILE A 44 -1.34 2.64 7.44
C ILE A 44 -1.43 1.58 6.34
N ALA A 45 -2.63 1.08 6.02
CA ALA A 45 -2.83 0.12 4.95
C ALA A 45 -2.38 0.67 3.58
N ALA A 46 -2.69 1.93 3.28
CA ALA A 46 -2.22 2.60 2.06
C ALA A 46 -0.68 2.71 2.03
N HIS A 47 -0.06 3.05 3.16
CA HIS A 47 1.40 3.13 3.26
C HIS A 47 2.06 1.76 3.02
N LEU A 48 1.52 0.70 3.62
CA LEU A 48 2.01 -0.68 3.42
C LEU A 48 1.83 -1.16 1.99
N LEU A 49 0.72 -0.81 1.33
CA LEU A 49 0.47 -1.12 -0.07
C LEU A 49 1.52 -0.47 -0.99
N VAL A 50 1.84 0.81 -0.74
CA VAL A 50 2.86 1.53 -1.50
C VAL A 50 4.25 0.96 -1.26
N GLU A 51 4.60 0.62 -0.02
CA GLU A 51 5.89 -0.03 0.27
C GLU A 51 6.00 -1.37 -0.49
N ARG A 52 4.95 -2.18 -0.48
CA ARG A 52 4.91 -3.44 -1.24
C ARG A 52 5.07 -3.21 -2.75
N ALA A 53 4.43 -2.17 -3.27
CA ALA A 53 4.57 -1.78 -4.68
C ALA A 53 6.02 -1.40 -5.00
N ARG A 54 6.66 -0.60 -4.14
CA ARG A 54 8.08 -0.22 -4.27
C ARG A 54 9.00 -1.43 -4.23
N GLU A 55 8.78 -2.37 -3.30
CA GLU A 55 9.52 -3.64 -3.24
C GLU A 55 9.39 -4.43 -4.54
N SER A 56 8.18 -4.56 -5.10
CA SER A 56 7.94 -5.32 -6.33
C SER A 56 8.64 -4.75 -7.56
N LEU A 57 8.90 -3.43 -7.54
CA LEU A 57 9.64 -2.72 -8.58
C LEU A 57 11.16 -2.70 -8.33
N GLY A 58 11.64 -3.33 -7.24
CA GLY A 58 13.05 -3.28 -6.84
C GLY A 58 13.49 -1.91 -6.31
N LEU A 59 12.54 -1.06 -5.89
CA LEU A 59 12.77 0.29 -5.37
C LEU A 59 12.84 0.36 -3.85
N ALA A 60 12.82 -0.79 -3.17
CA ALA A 60 13.03 -0.86 -1.74
C ALA A 60 14.46 -0.39 -1.41
N SER A 61 14.58 0.73 -0.71
CA SER A 61 15.87 1.16 -0.17
C SER A 61 16.19 0.29 1.04
N GLY A 62 17.27 -0.48 0.98
CA GLY A 62 17.86 -1.08 2.17
C GLY A 62 18.26 -0.02 3.20
N ALA A 63 18.57 -0.44 4.43
CA ALA A 63 19.02 0.48 5.48
C ALA A 63 20.16 1.38 4.95
N PRO A 64 20.14 2.69 5.25
CA PRO A 64 21.18 3.60 4.80
C PRO A 64 22.54 3.06 5.26
N THR A 65 23.47 2.91 4.33
CA THR A 65 24.85 2.57 4.67
C THR A 65 25.45 3.75 5.44
N LEU A 66 26.04 3.45 6.61
CA LEU A 66 26.84 4.42 7.34
C LEU A 66 28.05 4.78 6.48
N HIS A 67 28.01 5.96 5.87
CA HIS A 67 29.17 6.64 5.27
C HIS A 67 29.56 7.81 6.16
#